data_AF-A0A3N5IE56-F1
#
_entry.id   AF-A0A3N5IE56-F1
#
_cell.length_a   1.000
_cell.length_b   1.000
_cell.length_c   1.000
_cell.angle_alpha   90.00
_cell.angle_beta   90.00
_cell.angle_gamma   90.00
#
_symmetry.space_group_name_H-M   'P 1'
#
loop_
_entity.id
_entity.type
_entity.pdbx_description
1 polymer ?
#
loop_
_entity_poly.entity_id
_entity_poly.type
_entity_poly.pdbx_seq_one_letter_code
_entity_poly.pdbx_strand_id
1 'polypeptide(L)'
;MPAQWMLTLHCSLGALGAYLLGLSLNLGRTASVVMGVIMGCCGVVVIKSWEPMMVHTFAWAPFVFLFLNRARQRGLKREGLWAGVFLGFCFLGGHPQIFYYIGLAVLLYAL
;
A
#
# COMPACT_ATOMS: atom_id res chain seq x y z
N MET A 1 22.33 3.44 -10.71
CA MET A 1 21.26 2.93 -11.59
C MET A 1 20.33 1.90 -10.95
N PRO A 2 20.76 0.87 -10.16
CA PRO A 2 19.83 -0.13 -9.63
C PRO A 2 18.80 0.43 -8.63
N ALA A 3 19.18 1.42 -7.81
CA ALA A 3 18.27 2.05 -6.84
C ALA A 3 17.07 2.75 -7.50
N GLN A 4 17.24 3.34 -8.67
CA GLN A 4 16.17 4.03 -9.40
C GLN A 4 15.13 3.02 -9.93
N TRP A 5 15.58 1.87 -10.43
CA TRP A 5 14.67 0.80 -10.85
C TRP A 5 13.85 0.24 -9.69
N MET A 6 14.49 0.02 -8.54
CA MET A 6 13.78 -0.45 -7.34
C MET A 6 12.75 0.57 -6.85
N LEU A 7 13.09 1.86 -6.86
CA LEU A 7 12.18 2.93 -6.50
C LEU A 7 10.96 2.96 -7.44
N THR A 8 11.20 3.02 -8.75
CA THR A 8 10.12 3.05 -9.76
C THR A 8 9.21 1.84 -9.65
N LEU A 9 9.78 0.65 -9.38
CA LEU A 9 9.00 -0.58 -9.16
C LEU A 9 8.09 -0.45 -7.93
N HIS A 10 8.61 0.00 -6.78
CA HIS A 10 7.80 0.16 -5.57
C HIS A 10 6.73 1.24 -5.74
N CYS A 11 7.04 2.36 -6.39
CA CYS A 11 6.03 3.39 -6.69
C CYS A 11 4.93 2.84 -7.60
N SER A 12 5.29 2.05 -8.62
CA SER A 12 4.34 1.43 -9.55
C SER A 12 3.46 0.39 -8.84
N LEU A 13 4.03 -0.41 -7.93
CA LEU A 13 3.28 -1.35 -7.11
C LEU A 13 2.32 -0.63 -6.17
N GLY A 14 2.76 0.44 -5.49
CA GLY A 14 1.91 1.27 -4.66
C GLY A 14 0.75 1.87 -5.44
N ALA A 15 1.02 2.43 -6.63
CA ALA A 15 0.00 2.97 -7.53
C ALA A 15 -1.01 1.89 -7.96
N LEU A 16 -0.54 0.71 -8.34
CA LEU A 16 -1.40 -0.42 -8.72
C LEU A 16 -2.27 -0.87 -7.54
N GLY A 17 -1.68 -1.04 -6.35
CA GLY A 17 -2.40 -1.44 -5.15
C GLY A 17 -3.49 -0.42 -4.78
N ALA A 18 -3.19 0.88 -4.89
CA ALA A 18 -4.13 1.96 -4.62
C ALA A 18 -5.26 2.02 -5.66
N TYR A 19 -4.95 1.82 -6.95
CA TYR A 19 -5.96 1.69 -8.00
C TYR A 19 -6.92 0.53 -7.71
N LEU A 20 -6.38 -0.65 -7.39
CA LEU A 20 -7.18 -1.83 -7.08
C LEU A 20 -8.03 -1.65 -5.80
N LEU A 21 -7.49 -0.96 -4.80
CA LEU A 21 -8.22 -0.58 -3.59
C LEU A 21 -9.37 0.37 -3.91
N GLY A 22 -9.14 1.41 -4.73
CA GLY A 22 -10.21 2.31 -5.16
C GLY A 22 -11.35 1.57 -5.86
N LEU A 23 -11.02 0.56 -6.69
CA LEU A 23 -12.03 -0.31 -7.30
C LEU A 23 -12.78 -1.15 -6.27
N SER A 24 -12.10 -1.68 -5.24
CA SER A 24 -12.77 -2.47 -4.19
C SER A 24 -13.60 -1.62 -3.22
N LEU A 25 -13.37 -0.31 -3.22
CA LEU A 25 -14.19 0.69 -2.52
C LEU A 25 -15.38 1.20 -3.39
N ASN A 26 -15.57 0.67 -4.60
CA ASN A 26 -16.62 1.09 -5.54
C ASN A 26 -16.58 2.58 -5.94
N LEU A 27 -15.39 3.21 -5.95
CA LEU A 27 -15.24 4.64 -6.29
C LEU A 27 -15.41 4.94 -7.80
N GLY A 28 -15.48 3.90 -8.64
CA GLY A 28 -15.48 4.03 -10.11
C GLY A 28 -14.06 4.13 -10.70
N ARG A 29 -13.93 3.83 -12.00
CA ARG A 29 -12.60 3.69 -12.66
C ARG A 29 -11.77 4.97 -12.61
N THR A 30 -12.39 6.13 -12.84
CA THR A 30 -11.70 7.42 -12.89
C THR A 30 -11.11 7.79 -11.53
N ALA A 31 -11.90 7.71 -10.46
CA ALA A 31 -11.43 7.95 -9.10
C ALA A 31 -10.33 6.98 -8.68
N SER A 32 -10.45 5.70 -9.05
CA SER A 32 -9.38 4.71 -8.80
C SER A 32 -8.08 5.05 -9.50
N VAL A 33 -8.13 5.52 -10.76
CA VAL A 33 -6.92 5.96 -11.48
C VAL A 33 -6.27 7.13 -10.77
N VAL A 34 -7.06 8.14 -10.37
CA VAL A 34 -6.58 9.29 -9.61
C VAL A 34 -5.91 8.85 -8.30
N MET A 35 -6.52 7.92 -7.57
CA MET A 35 -5.98 7.37 -6.33
C MET A 35 -4.64 6.64 -6.56
N GLY A 36 -4.53 5.88 -7.64
CA GLY A 36 -3.27 5.23 -8.03
C GLY A 36 -2.16 6.23 -8.37
N VAL A 37 -2.47 7.26 -9.18
CA VAL A 37 -1.52 8.32 -9.56
C VAL A 37 -1.06 9.10 -8.33
N ILE A 38 -1.97 9.48 -7.45
CA ILE A 38 -1.62 10.18 -6.20
C ILE A 38 -0.69 9.30 -5.35
N MET A 39 -0.99 8.01 -5.19
CA MET A 39 -0.14 7.10 -4.42
C MET A 39 1.27 6.96 -5.01
N GLY A 40 1.38 6.79 -6.33
CA GLY A 40 2.66 6.62 -7.02
C GLY A 40 3.51 7.89 -7.09
N CYS A 41 2.87 9.06 -7.03
CA CYS A 41 3.51 10.37 -7.26
C CYS A 41 3.40 11.33 -6.06
N CYS A 42 2.95 10.87 -4.89
CA CYS A 42 2.77 11.78 -3.75
C CYS A 42 4.12 12.39 -3.31
N GLY A 43 4.07 13.61 -2.77
CA GLY A 43 5.26 14.35 -2.37
C GLY A 43 6.14 13.60 -1.37
N VAL A 44 5.56 12.73 -0.53
CA VAL A 44 6.32 11.87 0.40
C VAL A 44 7.26 10.93 -0.36
N VAL A 45 6.77 10.25 -1.40
CA VAL A 45 7.56 9.34 -2.23
C VAL A 45 8.66 10.08 -3.00
N VAL A 46 8.36 11.28 -3.50
CA VAL A 46 9.32 12.09 -4.27
C VAL A 46 10.40 12.69 -3.36
N ILE A 47 10.02 13.31 -2.24
CA ILE A 47 10.95 13.96 -1.31
C ILE A 47 11.81 12.94 -0.57
N LYS A 48 11.27 11.75 -0.27
CA LYS A 48 11.98 10.69 0.45
C LYS A 48 12.64 9.65 -0.44
N SER A 49 12.80 9.96 -1.73
CA SER A 49 13.54 9.12 -2.67
C SER A 49 15.02 8.91 -2.30
N TRP A 50 15.60 9.78 -1.45
CA TRP A 50 16.94 9.61 -0.87
C TRP A 50 16.98 8.59 0.29
N GLU A 51 15.82 8.19 0.83
CA GLU A 51 15.65 7.22 1.92
C GLU A 51 14.76 6.06 1.42
N PRO A 52 15.28 5.15 0.58
CA PRO A 52 14.47 4.18 -0.16
C PRO A 52 13.65 3.24 0.74
N MET A 53 14.13 2.95 1.95
CA MET A 53 13.43 2.10 2.92
C MET A 53 12.03 2.63 3.25
N MET A 54 11.86 3.96 3.31
CA MET A 54 10.55 4.56 3.57
C MET A 54 9.56 4.22 2.45
N VAL A 55 10.01 4.36 1.19
CA VAL A 55 9.18 4.07 0.01
C VAL A 55 8.91 2.56 -0.09
N HIS A 56 9.90 1.72 0.20
CA HIS A 56 9.76 0.27 0.18
C HIS A 56 8.73 -0.22 1.21
N THR A 57 8.76 0.30 2.44
CA THR A 57 7.74 -0.01 3.45
C THR A 57 6.35 0.51 3.04
N PHE A 58 6.26 1.74 2.54
CA PHE A 58 4.97 2.39 2.26
C PHE A 58 4.25 1.83 1.02
N ALA A 59 5.00 1.41 0.00
CA ALA A 59 4.46 0.92 -1.27
C ALA A 59 3.50 -0.27 -1.14
N TRP A 60 3.66 -1.09 -0.10
CA TRP A 60 2.82 -2.26 0.14
C TRP A 60 1.51 -1.95 0.87
N ALA A 61 1.39 -0.79 1.52
CA ALA A 61 0.24 -0.42 2.33
C ALA A 61 -1.11 -0.50 1.59
N PRO A 62 -1.26 -0.05 0.33
CA PRO A 62 -2.53 -0.15 -0.38
C PRO A 62 -3.02 -1.58 -0.56
N PHE A 63 -2.10 -2.54 -0.74
CA PHE A 63 -2.48 -3.96 -0.82
C PHE A 63 -3.00 -4.49 0.52
N VAL A 64 -2.41 -4.06 1.64
CA VAL A 64 -2.92 -4.42 2.97
C VAL A 64 -4.39 -4.01 3.10
N PHE A 65 -4.71 -2.76 2.79
CA PHE A 65 -6.09 -2.26 2.86
C PHE A 65 -7.01 -2.87 1.80
N LEU A 66 -6.51 -3.19 0.60
CA LEU A 66 -7.28 -3.87 -0.44
C LEU A 66 -7.80 -5.21 0.06
N PHE A 67 -6.90 -6.05 0.56
CA PHE A 67 -7.24 -7.40 1.03
C PHE A 67 -8.02 -7.36 2.34
N LEU A 68 -7.72 -6.41 3.22
CA LEU A 68 -8.48 -6.21 4.46
C LEU A 68 -9.92 -5.78 4.17
N ASN A 69 -10.13 -4.84 3.25
CA ASN A 69 -11.46 -4.42 2.80
C ASN A 69 -12.23 -5.58 2.16
N ARG A 70 -11.59 -6.37 1.28
CA ARG A 70 -12.20 -7.56 0.69
C ARG A 70 -12.55 -8.62 1.73
N ALA A 71 -11.72 -8.81 2.75
CA ALA A 71 -11.98 -9.73 3.85
C ALA A 71 -13.24 -9.30 4.63
N ARG A 72 -13.38 -8.00 4.94
CA ARG A 72 -14.57 -7.45 5.60
C ARG A 72 -15.83 -7.59 4.75
N GLN A 73 -15.76 -7.25 3.46
CA GLN A 73 -16.92 -7.27 2.57
C GLN A 73 -17.38 -8.69 2.21
N ARG A 74 -16.45 -9.62 1.99
CA ARG A 74 -16.75 -10.97 1.46
C ARG A 74 -16.71 -12.08 2.52
N GLY A 75 -16.25 -11.79 3.74
CA GLY A 75 -16.10 -12.78 4.81
C GLY A 75 -15.05 -13.87 4.55
N LEU A 76 -14.17 -13.67 3.56
CA LEU A 76 -13.21 -14.68 3.13
C LEU A 76 -11.93 -14.61 3.96
N LYS A 77 -11.71 -15.64 4.81
CA LYS A 77 -10.47 -15.78 5.62
C LYS A 77 -9.19 -15.71 4.77
N ARG A 78 -9.25 -16.15 3.50
CA ARG A 78 -8.12 -16.09 2.55
C ARG A 78 -7.68 -14.66 2.24
N GLU A 79 -8.61 -13.71 2.16
CA GLU A 79 -8.27 -12.31 1.93
C GLU A 79 -7.59 -11.72 3.18
N GLY A 80 -8.02 -12.11 4.38
CA GLY A 80 -7.33 -11.75 5.64
C GLY A 80 -5.89 -12.26 5.70
N LEU A 81 -5.63 -13.49 5.21
CA LEU A 81 -4.27 -14.03 5.10
C LEU A 81 -3.40 -13.16 4.17
N TRP A 82 -3.92 -12.79 3.00
CA TRP A 82 -3.20 -11.91 2.07
C TRP A 82 -2.92 -10.53 2.68
N ALA A 83 -3.88 -9.95 3.42
CA ALA A 83 -3.65 -8.71 4.15
C ALA A 83 -2.46 -8.83 5.13
N GLY A 84 -2.38 -9.95 5.86
CA GLY A 84 -1.24 -10.27 6.73
C GLY A 84 0.09 -10.42 5.99
N VAL A 85 0.10 -11.07 4.82
CA VAL A 85 1.31 -11.21 3.97
C VAL A 85 1.84 -9.84 3.54
N PHE A 86 0.97 -8.96 3.03
CA PHE A 86 1.39 -7.62 2.62
C PHE A 86 1.79 -6.73 3.80
N LEU A 87 1.19 -6.94 4.98
CA LEU A 87 1.63 -6.27 6.21
C LEU A 87 3.04 -6.73 6.61
N GLY A 88 3.35 -8.02 6.42
CA GLY A 88 4.72 -8.56 6.55
C GLY A 88 5.71 -7.90 5.59
N PHE A 89 5.32 -7.64 4.33
CA PHE A 89 6.16 -6.87 3.41
C PHE A 89 6.38 -5.42 3.85
N CYS A 90 5.39 -4.78 4.48
CA CYS A 90 5.60 -3.46 5.10
C CYS A 90 6.68 -3.54 6.19
N PHE A 91 6.66 -4.57 7.05
CA PHE A 91 7.66 -4.79 8.09
C PHE A 91 9.07 -5.01 7.51
N LEU A 92 9.18 -5.84 6.47
CA LEU A 92 10.46 -6.14 5.79
C LEU A 92 11.06 -4.94 5.05
N GLY A 93 10.26 -3.90 4.75
CA GLY A 93 10.77 -2.66 4.15
C GLY A 93 11.74 -1.89 5.05
N GLY A 94 11.82 -2.22 6.35
CA GLY A 94 12.93 -1.80 7.21
C GLY A 94 12.78 -0.40 7.84
N HIS A 95 11.62 0.25 7.71
CA HIS A 95 11.35 1.54 8.34
C HIS A 95 10.31 1.40 9.48
N PRO A 96 10.73 1.20 10.76
CA PRO A 96 9.83 0.86 11.86
C PRO A 96 8.72 1.88 12.09
N GLN A 97 9.04 3.17 12.01
CA GLN A 97 8.06 4.24 12.21
C GLN A 97 6.88 4.17 11.22
N ILE A 98 7.14 3.97 9.92
CA ILE A 98 6.09 3.84 8.92
C ILE A 98 5.30 2.55 9.13
N PHE A 99 5.99 1.45 9.46
CA PHE A 99 5.33 0.19 9.78
C PHE A 99 4.34 0.34 10.96
N TYR A 100 4.72 1.04 12.04
CA TYR A 100 3.83 1.29 13.16
C TYR A 100 2.61 2.13 12.78
N TYR A 101 2.78 3.14 11.92
CA TYR A 101 1.64 3.92 11.42
C TYR A 101 0.69 3.09 10.56
N ILE A 102 1.23 2.24 9.68
CA ILE A 102 0.41 1.31 8.89
C ILE A 102 -0.31 0.33 9.81
N GLY A 103 0.38 -0.25 10.80
CA GLY A 103 -0.20 -1.17 11.77
C GLY A 103 -1.33 -0.54 12.58
N LEU A 104 -1.15 0.69 13.06
CA LEU A 104 -2.20 1.44 13.75
C LEU A 104 -3.40 1.68 12.83
N ALA A 105 -3.18 2.10 11.59
CA ALA A 105 -4.24 2.31 10.61
C ALA A 105 -4.98 1.02 10.26
N VAL A 106 -4.27 -0.12 10.18
CA VAL A 106 -4.86 -1.46 9.99
C VAL A 106 -5.73 -1.84 11.17
N LEU A 107 -5.28 -1.63 12.41
CA LEU A 107 -6.05 -1.91 13.61
C LEU A 107 -7.33 -1.05 13.66
N LEU A 108 -7.19 0.26 13.41
CA LEU A 108 -8.33 1.19 13.36
C LEU A 108 -9.33 0.82 12.26
N TYR A 109 -8.84 0.33 11.12
CA TYR A 109 -9.70 -0.12 10.03
C TYR A 109 -10.32 -1.50 10.29
N ALA A 110 -9.72 -2.34 11.13
CA ALA A 110 -10.24 -3.67 11.44
C ALA A 110 -11.32 -3.65 12.55
N LEU A 111 -11.29 -2.65 13.42
CA LEU A 111 -12.35 -2.33 14.38
C LEU A 111 -13.67 -1.97 13.66
#